data_AF-A0A354DMV1-F1
#
_entry.id   AF-A0A354DMV1-F1
#
_cell.length_a   1.000
_cell.length_b   1.000
_cell.length_c   1.000
_cell.angle_alpha   90.00
_cell.angle_beta   90.00
_cell.angle_gamma   90.00
#
_symmetry.space_group_name_H-M   'P 1'
#
loop_
_entity.id
_entity.type
_entity.pdbx_description
1 polymer ?
#
loop_
_entity_poly.entity_id
_entity_poly.type
_entity_poly.pdbx_seq_one_letter_code
_entity_poly.pdbx_strand_id
1 'polypeptide(L)'
;MSQQLPGAGRAITDYFNSPSFHAPKESELLEAIMMELMQNGKSPSNKAIIANVIARLEHEADESVLEGYRNLLAQILENPKGRPIG
;
A
#
# COMPACT_ATOMS: atom_id res chain seq x y z
N MET A 1 21.74 -25.48 -29.79
CA MET A 1 21.85 -24.63 -28.59
C MET A 1 20.45 -24.40 -28.05
N SER A 2 20.02 -25.21 -27.09
CA SER A 2 18.66 -25.18 -26.53
C SER A 2 18.59 -24.02 -25.53
N GLN A 3 17.91 -22.93 -25.88
CA GLN A 3 17.59 -21.87 -24.94
C GLN A 3 16.56 -22.44 -23.95
N GLN A 4 17.06 -22.88 -22.79
CA GLN A 4 16.25 -23.29 -21.66
C GLN A 4 15.47 -22.06 -21.19
N LEU A 5 14.20 -21.97 -21.60
CA LEU A 5 13.24 -20.97 -21.11
C LEU A 5 13.37 -20.91 -19.59
N PRO A 6 13.54 -19.73 -18.97
CA PRO A 6 13.54 -19.61 -17.52
C PRO A 6 12.23 -20.24 -17.03
N GLY A 7 12.33 -21.41 -16.38
CA GLY A 7 11.16 -22.21 -16.04
C GLY A 7 10.19 -21.35 -15.26
N ALA A 8 8.89 -21.49 -15.51
CA ALA A 8 7.85 -20.70 -14.84
C ALA A 8 8.04 -20.65 -13.32
N GLY A 9 8.55 -21.71 -12.69
CA GLY A 9 8.90 -21.73 -11.26
C GLY A 9 9.95 -20.69 -10.84
N ARG A 10 10.90 -20.36 -11.70
CA ARG A 10 11.93 -19.34 -11.46
C ARG A 10 11.36 -17.93 -11.58
N ALA A 11 10.48 -17.68 -12.56
CA ALA A 11 9.76 -16.40 -12.68
C ALA A 11 8.76 -16.18 -11.54
N ILE A 12 8.07 -17.23 -11.09
CA ILE A 12 7.19 -17.18 -9.92
C ILE A 12 8.02 -16.87 -8.65
N THR A 13 9.12 -17.58 -8.44
CA THR A 13 10.01 -17.34 -7.29
C THR A 13 10.59 -15.93 -7.32
N ASP A 14 11.02 -15.43 -8.48
CA ASP A 14 11.55 -14.08 -8.64
C ASP A 14 10.49 -13.02 -8.34
N TYR A 15 9.25 -13.24 -8.79
CA TYR A 15 8.11 -12.39 -8.44
C TYR A 15 7.86 -12.37 -6.93
N PHE A 16 7.82 -13.53 -6.26
CA PHE A 16 7.65 -13.59 -4.80
C PHE A 16 8.82 -12.99 -4.00
N ASN A 17 10.03 -12.97 -4.56
CA ASN A 17 11.18 -12.30 -3.94
C ASN A 17 11.32 -10.83 -4.35
N SER A 18 10.45 -10.34 -5.24
CA SER A 18 10.54 -8.97 -5.73
C SER A 18 10.08 -7.97 -4.66
N PRO A 19 10.65 -6.76 -4.64
CA PRO A 19 10.20 -5.69 -3.75
C PRO A 19 8.71 -5.37 -3.92
N SER A 20 8.17 -5.52 -5.14
CA SER A 20 6.76 -5.29 -5.44
C SER A 20 5.81 -6.30 -4.79
N PHE A 21 6.27 -7.54 -4.55
CA PHE A 21 5.47 -8.53 -3.83
C PHE A 21 5.52 -8.34 -2.30
N HIS A 22 6.64 -7.84 -1.79
CA HIS A 22 6.80 -7.52 -0.36
C HIS A 22 6.31 -6.11 0.02
N ALA A 23 5.90 -5.30 -0.95
CA ALA A 23 5.31 -4.00 -0.69
C ALA A 23 4.03 -4.17 0.14
N PRO A 24 3.84 -3.39 1.22
CA PRO A 24 2.64 -3.49 2.04
C PRO A 24 1.41 -3.20 1.18
N LYS A 25 0.39 -4.06 1.27
CA LYS A 25 -0.87 -3.86 0.55
C LYS A 25 -1.58 -2.62 1.07
N GLU A 26 -2.39 -1.98 0.24
CA GLU A 26 -3.10 -0.73 0.60
C GLU A 26 -3.97 -0.90 1.84
N SER A 27 -4.54 -2.08 2.07
CA SER A 27 -5.27 -2.41 3.30
C SER A 27 -4.39 -2.39 4.55
N GLU A 28 -3.16 -2.90 4.47
CA GLU A 28 -2.21 -2.92 5.59
C GLU A 28 -1.74 -1.50 5.93
N LEU A 29 -1.52 -0.67 4.90
CA LEU A 29 -1.21 0.75 5.07
C LEU A 29 -2.36 1.52 5.72
N LEU A 30 -3.60 1.23 5.31
CA LEU A 30 -4.79 1.81 5.90
C LEU A 30 -4.94 1.41 7.38
N GLU A 31 -4.79 0.12 7.69
CA GLU A 31 -4.86 -0.38 9.07
C GLU A 31 -3.79 0.27 9.95
N ALA A 32 -2.55 0.38 9.47
CA ALA A 32 -1.47 1.05 10.19
C ALA A 32 -1.80 2.52 10.49
N ILE A 33 -2.32 3.26 9.50
CA ILE A 33 -2.73 4.67 9.69
C ILE A 33 -3.90 4.77 10.68
N MET A 34 -4.90 3.89 10.58
CA MET A 34 -6.04 3.90 11.50
C MET A 34 -5.60 3.61 12.93
N MET A 35 -4.71 2.62 13.13
CA MET A 35 -4.14 2.32 14.44
C MET A 35 -3.33 3.49 14.99
N GLU A 36 -2.49 4.13 14.18
CA GLU A 36 -1.71 5.30 14.59
C GLU A 36 -2.63 6.46 15.02
N LEU A 37 -3.70 6.73 14.26
CA LEU A 37 -4.67 7.76 14.61
C LEU A 37 -5.34 7.45 15.95
N MET A 38 -5.82 6.21 16.14
CA MET A 38 -6.47 5.78 17.37
C MET A 38 -5.52 5.84 18.58
N GLN A 39 -4.27 5.40 18.43
CA GLN A 39 -3.25 5.47 19.48
C GLN A 39 -2.94 6.91 19.90
N ASN A 40 -3.02 7.86 18.96
CA ASN A 40 -2.88 9.29 19.21
C ASN A 40 -4.18 9.96 19.67
N GLY A 41 -5.23 9.20 19.99
CA GLY A 41 -6.53 9.72 20.44
C GLY A 41 -7.33 10.45 19.36
N LYS A 42 -6.97 10.29 18.08
CA LYS A 42 -7.66 10.90 16.94
C LYS A 42 -8.67 9.91 16.36
N SER A 43 -9.87 10.41 16.06
CA SER A 43 -10.86 9.62 15.31
C SER A 43 -10.36 9.37 13.87
N PRO A 44 -10.39 8.12 13.36
CA PRO A 44 -9.94 7.76 12.03
C PRO A 44 -10.96 8.16 10.96
N SER A 45 -11.20 9.47 10.82
CA SER A 45 -12.04 10.03 9.78
C SER A 45 -11.30 10.06 8.44
N ASN A 46 -12.02 10.03 7.31
CA ASN A 46 -11.40 10.15 5.98
C ASN A 46 -10.47 11.35 5.86
N LYS A 47 -10.83 12.50 6.47
CA LYS A 47 -9.97 13.69 6.50
C LYS A 47 -8.65 13.42 7.23
N ALA A 48 -8.70 12.76 8.39
CA ALA A 48 -7.51 12.45 9.18
C ALA A 48 -6.63 11.41 8.48
N ILE A 49 -7.24 10.42 7.83
CA ILE A 49 -6.55 9.39 7.06
C ILE A 49 -5.86 10.03 5.85
N ILE A 50 -6.56 10.82 5.04
CA ILE A 50 -5.98 11.52 3.87
C ILE A 50 -4.82 12.41 4.29
N ALA A 51 -4.97 13.18 5.37
CA ALA A 51 -3.89 14.04 5.87
C ALA A 51 -2.64 13.23 6.28
N ASN A 52 -2.83 12.06 6.87
CA ASN A 52 -1.72 11.18 7.24
C ASN A 52 -1.05 10.57 5.99
N VAL A 53 -1.83 10.10 5.02
CA VAL A 53 -1.32 9.57 3.75
C VAL A 53 -0.49 10.64 3.01
N ILE A 54 -0.97 11.88 2.93
CA ILE A 54 -0.21 12.98 2.31
C ILE A 54 1.11 13.22 3.05
N ALA A 55 1.10 13.29 4.38
CA ALA A 55 2.31 13.47 5.17
C ALA A 55 3.32 12.33 4.95
N ARG A 56 2.86 11.08 4.81
CA ARG A 56 3.71 9.93 4.46
C ARG A 56 4.30 10.06 3.06
N LEU A 57 3.50 10.46 2.07
CA LEU A 57 3.97 10.68 0.69
C LEU A 57 5.07 11.75 0.59
N GLU A 58 5.06 12.75 1.47
CA GLU A 58 6.09 13.81 1.49
C GLU A 58 7.43 13.37 2.08
N HIS A 59 7.45 12.32 2.93
CA HIS A 59 8.62 11.91 3.69
C HIS A 59 9.13 10.51 3.35
N GLU A 60 8.33 9.68 2.69
CA GLU A 60 8.71 8.32 2.30
C GLU A 60 9.70 8.35 1.13
N ALA A 61 10.80 7.61 1.27
CA ALA A 61 11.87 7.56 0.27
C ALA A 61 11.84 6.26 -0.56
N ASP A 62 11.20 5.21 -0.04
CA ASP A 62 11.04 3.96 -0.76
C ASP A 62 9.93 4.09 -1.81
N GLU A 63 10.30 3.94 -3.09
CA GLU A 63 9.37 4.09 -4.22
C GLU A 63 8.23 3.05 -4.19
N SER A 64 8.48 1.84 -3.67
CA SER A 64 7.45 0.79 -3.60
C SER A 64 6.41 1.13 -2.53
N VAL A 65 6.86 1.66 -1.39
CA VAL A 65 5.96 2.13 -0.32
C VAL A 65 5.21 3.40 -0.74
N LEU A 66 5.89 4.32 -1.44
CA LEU A 66 5.29 5.50 -2.04
C LEU A 66 4.15 5.13 -3.01
N GLU A 67 4.36 4.14 -3.86
CA GLU A 67 3.32 3.65 -4.77
C GLU A 67 2.11 3.08 -4.01
N GLY A 68 2.35 2.33 -2.91
CA GLY A 68 1.29 1.88 -2.02
C GLY A 68 0.46 3.04 -1.43
N TYR A 69 1.11 4.11 -0.95
CA TYR A 69 0.41 5.29 -0.44
C TYR A 69 -0.33 6.06 -1.54
N ARG A 70 0.20 6.14 -2.77
CA ARG A 70 -0.47 6.77 -3.92
C ARG A 70 -1.76 6.00 -4.28
N ASN A 71 -1.68 4.68 -4.34
CA ASN A 71 -2.83 3.82 -4.63
C ASN A 71 -3.88 3.90 -3.52
N LEU A 72 -3.46 3.89 -2.25
CA LEU A 72 -4.36 4.08 -1.11
C LEU A 72 -5.07 5.44 -1.18
N LEU A 73 -4.34 6.52 -1.48
CA LEU A 73 -4.93 7.84 -1.63
C LEU A 73 -5.98 7.88 -2.75
N ALA A 74 -5.66 7.29 -3.91
CA ALA A 74 -6.60 7.19 -5.02
C ALA A 74 -7.88 6.45 -4.61
N GLN A 75 -7.77 5.28 -3.96
CA GLN A 75 -8.92 4.51 -3.49
C GLN A 75 -9.82 5.29 -2.52
N ILE A 76 -9.22 6.04 -1.58
CA ILE A 76 -9.97 6.86 -0.61
C ILE A 76 -10.72 8.00 -1.32
N LEU A 77 -10.09 8.62 -2.33
CA LEU A 77 -10.67 9.73 -3.09
C LEU A 77 -11.75 9.27 -4.08
N GLU A 78 -11.60 8.09 -4.68
CA GLU A 78 -12.59 7.48 -5.56
C GLU A 78 -13.81 6.95 -4.78
N ASN A 79 -13.62 6.58 -3.51
CA ASN A 79 -14.68 6.03 -2.66
C ASN A 79 -14.83 6.79 -1.32
N PRO A 80 -15.16 8.09 -1.34
CA PRO A 80 -15.17 8.95 -0.15
C PRO A 80 -16.28 8.60 0.86
N LYS A 81 -17.19 7.67 0.51
CA LYS A 81 -18.23 7.13 1.39
C LYS A 81 -17.83 5.72 1.78
N GLY A 82 -17.01 5.57 2.82
CA GLY A 82 -16.43 4.31 3.31
C GLY A 82 -17.42 3.15 3.40
N ARG A 83 -17.63 2.46 2.27
CA ARG A 83 -18.39 1.23 2.20
C ARG A 83 -17.38 0.09 2.34
N PRO A 84 -17.60 -0.86 3.26
CA PRO A 84 -16.69 -1.98 3.43
C PRO A 84 -16.65 -2.79 2.14
N ILE A 85 -15.44 -2.98 1.64
CA ILE A 85 -15.12 -3.90 0.56
C ILE A 85 -15.16 -5.30 1.18
N GLY A 86 -16.15 -6.09 0.78
CA GLY A 86 -16.26 -7.52 1.10
C GLY A 86 -15.50 -8.37 0.10
#